data_AF-A0A975TL96-F1
#
_entry.id   AF-A0A975TL96-F1
#
_cell.length_a   1.000
_cell.length_b   1.000
_cell.length_c   1.000
_cell.angle_alpha   90.00
_cell.angle_beta   90.00
_cell.angle_gamma   90.00
#
_symmetry.space_group_name_H-M   'P 1'
#
loop_
_entity.id
_entity.type
_entity.pdbx_description
1 polymer ?
#
loop_
_entity_poly.entity_id
_entity_poly.type
_entity_poly.pdbx_seq_one_letter_code
_entity_poly.pdbx_strand_id
1 'polypeptide(L)'
;MSDRIKEKVREVLVVIREVEKWREDHDPGTDEWYTLCNLADLAEQLVFALPVEMLPDEEVRTPDPREYGVIDEILAALGEAEAT
;
A
#
# COMPACT_ATOMS: atom_id res chain seq x y z
N MET A 1 -17.39 -4.90 13.66
CA MET A 1 -15.99 -5.37 13.74
C MET A 1 -15.15 -4.77 12.61
N SER A 2 -15.64 -4.83 11.36
CA SER A 2 -14.99 -4.18 10.21
C SER A 2 -14.75 -2.67 10.44
N ASP A 3 -15.73 -1.92 10.96
CA ASP A 3 -15.60 -0.45 11.16
C ASP A 3 -14.42 -0.06 12.07
N ARG A 4 -14.13 -0.85 13.10
CA ARG A 4 -12.99 -0.61 13.99
C ARG A 4 -11.65 -0.86 13.28
N ILE A 5 -11.60 -1.84 12.38
CA ILE A 5 -10.41 -2.12 11.59
C ILE A 5 -10.20 -0.99 10.59
N LYS A 6 -11.25 -0.57 9.87
CA LYS A 6 -11.20 0.58 8.95
C LYS A 6 -10.68 1.84 9.62
N GLU A 7 -11.16 2.14 10.83
CA GLU A 7 -10.66 3.29 11.60
C GLU A 7 -9.17 3.18 11.92
N LYS A 8 -8.71 1.98 12.32
CA LYS A 8 -7.28 1.76 12.60
C LYS A 8 -6.42 1.84 11.34
N VAL A 9 -6.90 1.34 10.21
CA VAL A 9 -6.22 1.48 8.93
C VAL A 9 -6.12 2.95 8.53
N ARG A 10 -7.18 3.74 8.73
CA ARG A 10 -7.16 5.19 8.50
C ARG A 10 -6.09 5.88 9.35
N GLU A 11 -6.04 5.59 10.65
CA GLU A 11 -5.01 6.12 11.55
C GLU A 11 -3.59 5.76 11.07
N VAL A 12 -3.37 4.50 10.66
CA VAL A 12 -2.08 4.03 10.15
C VAL A 12 -1.68 4.74 8.86
N LEU A 13 -2.60 4.89 7.91
CA LEU A 13 -2.34 5.57 6.64
C LEU A 13 -1.99 7.05 6.82
N VAL A 14 -2.60 7.73 7.79
CA VAL A 14 -2.23 9.11 8.15
C VAL A 14 -0.77 9.17 8.58
N VAL A 15 -0.33 8.26 9.46
CA VAL A 15 1.05 8.21 9.94
C VAL A 15 2.03 7.88 8.81
N ILE A 16 1.69 6.92 7.94
CA ILE A 16 2.53 6.56 6.79
C ILE A 16 2.76 7.78 5.89
N ARG A 17 1.68 8.46 5.48
CA ARG A 17 1.74 9.67 4.64
C ARG A 17 2.53 10.81 5.27
N GLU A 18 2.44 10.95 6.59
CA GLU A 18 3.24 11.93 7.33
C GLU A 18 4.74 11.60 7.28
N VAL A 19 5.11 10.34 7.49
CA VAL A 19 6.51 9.88 7.38
C VAL A 19 7.03 10.03 5.96
N GLU A 20 6.24 9.69 4.93
CA GLU A 20 6.60 9.89 3.53
C GLU A 20 6.90 11.36 3.23
N LYS A 21 6.01 12.26 3.66
CA LYS A 21 6.24 13.70 3.51
C LYS A 21 7.52 14.13 4.22
N TRP A 22 7.77 13.64 5.43
CA TRP A 22 9.00 13.94 6.14
C TRP A 22 10.24 13.44 5.39
N ARG A 23 10.20 12.27 4.74
CA ARG A 23 11.30 11.78 3.88
C ARG A 23 11.60 12.72 2.72
N GLU A 24 10.58 13.34 2.12
CA GLU A 24 10.77 14.32 1.05
C GLU A 24 11.37 15.64 1.56
N ASP A 25 10.93 16.08 2.74
CA ASP A 25 11.30 17.37 3.33
C ASP A 25 12.63 17.33 4.11
N HIS A 26 12.99 16.18 4.70
CA HIS A 26 14.12 16.06 5.64
C HIS A 26 14.60 14.61 5.84
N ASP A 27 15.90 14.37 5.60
CA ASP A 27 16.58 13.11 5.96
C ASP A 27 17.74 13.39 6.93
N PRO A 28 17.59 13.13 8.24
CA PRO A 28 18.65 13.31 9.23
C PRO A 28 19.71 12.20 9.18
N GLY A 29 19.49 11.10 8.45
CA GLY A 29 20.46 10.02 8.28
C GLY A 29 20.79 9.24 9.56
N THR A 30 19.90 9.22 10.55
CA THR A 30 20.12 8.50 11.83
C THR A 30 19.50 7.10 11.80
N ASP A 31 19.99 6.22 12.67
CA ASP A 31 19.45 4.85 12.79
C ASP A 31 17.97 4.86 13.22
N GLU A 32 17.59 5.78 14.09
CA GLU A 32 16.19 5.96 14.52
C GLU A 32 15.32 6.40 13.34
N TRP A 33 15.85 7.26 12.47
CA TRP A 33 15.14 7.72 11.29
C TRP A 33 14.92 6.58 10.29
N TYR A 34 15.96 5.78 10.01
CA TYR A 34 15.83 4.61 9.15
C TYR A 34 14.88 3.56 9.76
N THR A 35 14.86 3.43 11.08
CA THR A 35 13.91 2.55 11.78
C THR A 35 12.47 3.03 11.60
N LEU A 36 12.19 4.31 11.81
CA LEU A 36 10.87 4.90 11.57
C LEU A 36 10.43 4.70 10.12
N CYS A 37 11.33 4.97 9.19
CA CYS A 37 11.14 4.76 7.77
C CYS A 37 10.73 3.31 7.47
N ASN A 38 11.51 2.33 7.91
CA ASN A 38 11.23 0.91 7.67
C ASN A 38 9.90 0.47 8.31
N LEU A 39 9.55 1.03 9.48
CA LEU A 39 8.27 0.74 10.14
C LEU A 39 7.08 1.26 9.34
N ALA A 40 7.19 2.46 8.74
CA ALA A 40 6.16 3.00 7.86
C ALA A 40 5.97 2.11 6.63
N ASP A 41 7.07 1.70 5.96
CA ASP A 41 6.99 0.83 4.78
C ASP A 41 6.37 -0.53 5.11
N LEU A 42 6.73 -1.12 6.26
CA LEU A 42 6.13 -2.39 6.71
C LEU A 42 4.65 -2.24 7.06
N ALA A 43 4.26 -1.14 7.70
CA ALA A 43 2.87 -0.85 8.02
C ALA A 43 2.05 -0.68 6.73
N GLU A 44 2.60 -0.02 5.73
CA GLU A 44 1.97 0.16 4.43
C GLU A 44 1.73 -1.19 3.73
N GLN A 45 2.74 -2.06 3.69
CA GLN A 45 2.60 -3.42 3.13
C GLN A 45 1.52 -4.23 3.84
N LEU A 46 1.41 -4.10 5.17
CA LEU A 46 0.36 -4.76 5.94
C LEU A 46 -1.03 -4.23 5.59
N VAL A 47 -1.17 -2.92 5.36
CA VAL A 47 -2.44 -2.33 4.92
C VAL A 47 -2.82 -2.85 3.53
N PHE A 48 -1.88 -2.90 2.58
CA PHE A 48 -2.14 -3.45 1.24
C PHE A 48 -2.47 -4.94 1.22
N ALA A 49 -2.05 -5.69 2.23
CA ALA A 49 -2.40 -7.10 2.37
C ALA A 49 -3.83 -7.32 2.91
N LEU A 50 -4.52 -6.27 3.36
CA LEU A 50 -5.88 -6.41 3.89
C LEU A 50 -6.91 -6.63 2.78
N PRO A 51 -7.98 -7.40 3.05
CA PRO A 51 -9.15 -7.46 2.17
C PRO A 51 -9.74 -6.05 1.96
N VAL A 52 -10.24 -5.79 0.75
CA VAL A 52 -10.85 -4.49 0.37
C VAL A 52 -11.95 -4.07 1.35
N GLU A 53 -12.73 -5.00 1.88
CA GLU A 53 -13.80 -4.74 2.83
C GLU A 53 -13.31 -4.21 4.19
N MET A 54 -12.01 -4.34 4.46
CA MET A 54 -11.34 -3.85 5.68
C MET A 54 -10.60 -2.52 5.45
N LEU A 55 -10.54 -2.02 4.21
CA LEU A 55 -9.98 -0.71 3.91
C LEU A 55 -10.98 0.42 4.20
N PRO A 56 -10.49 1.63 4.56
CA PRO A 56 -11.33 2.83 4.62
C PRO A 56 -12.00 3.07 3.27
N ASP A 57 -13.25 3.55 3.28
CA ASP A 57 -14.05 3.68 2.06
C ASP A 57 -13.41 4.66 1.04
N GLU A 58 -12.69 5.66 1.53
CA GLU A 58 -11.94 6.63 0.71
C GLU A 58 -10.72 6.03 -0.01
N GLU A 59 -10.20 4.89 0.47
CA GLU A 59 -9.08 4.16 -0.12
C GLU A 59 -9.56 3.05 -1.07
N VAL A 60 -10.85 2.69 -1.01
CA VAL A 60 -11.44 1.70 -1.92
C VAL A 60 -11.60 2.32 -3.29
N ARG A 61 -10.76 1.89 -4.24
CA ARG A 61 -10.90 2.27 -5.65
C ARG A 61 -11.59 1.16 -6.44
N THR A 62 -12.61 1.52 -7.21
CA THR A 62 -13.16 0.65 -8.25
C THR A 62 -12.23 0.69 -9.47
N PRO A 63 -11.64 -0.44 -9.89
CA PRO A 63 -10.79 -0.48 -11.09
C PRO A 63 -11.58 -0.09 -12.34
N ASP A 64 -10.97 0.66 -13.26
CA ASP A 64 -11.57 0.88 -14.58
C ASP A 64 -11.64 -0.46 -15.33
N PRO A 65 -12.76 -0.77 -16.02
CA PRO A 65 -12.88 -2.01 -16.79
C PRO A 65 -11.72 -2.32 -17.74
N ARG A 66 -11.02 -1.29 -18.23
CA ARG A 66 -9.83 -1.42 -19.10
C ARG A 66 -8.63 -2.02 -18.37
N GLU A 67 -8.53 -1.80 -17.06
CA GLU A 67 -7.42 -2.30 -16.25
C GLU A 67 -7.44 -3.83 -16.15
N TYR A 68 -8.62 -4.45 -16.19
CA TYR A 68 -8.72 -5.92 -16.25
C TYR A 68 -8.08 -6.46 -17.53
N GLY A 69 -8.29 -5.80 -18.68
CA GLY A 69 -7.65 -6.20 -19.94
C GLY A 69 -6.12 -6.09 -19.88
N VAL A 70 -5.60 -5.04 -19.24
CA VAL A 70 -4.15 -4.88 -19.03
C VAL A 70 -3.59 -5.95 -18.10
N ILE A 71 -4.33 -6.32 -17.03
CA ILE A 71 -3.93 -7.39 -16.13
C ILE A 71 -3.89 -8.73 -16.86
N ASP A 72 -4.89 -9.03 -17.68
CA ASP A 72 -4.94 -10.26 -18.49
C ASP A 72 -3.75 -10.33 -19.47
N GLU A 73 -3.40 -9.21 -20.12
CA GLU A 73 -2.22 -9.12 -20.99
C GLU A 73 -0.91 -9.36 -20.22
N ILE A 74 -0.76 -8.78 -19.03
CA ILE A 74 0.42 -8.98 -18.17
C ILE A 74 0.53 -10.44 -17.72
N LEU A 75 -0.57 -11.04 -17.27
CA LEU A 75 -0.58 -12.44 -16.82
C LEU A 75 -0.26 -13.41 -17.95
N ALA A 76 -0.77 -13.15 -19.16
CA ALA A 76 -0.42 -13.92 -20.35
C ALA A 76 1.08 -13.83 -20.66
N ALA A 77 1.66 -12.62 -20.66
CA ALA A 77 3.08 -12.40 -20.91
C ALA A 77 3.98 -13.09 -19.86
N LEU A 78 3.58 -13.08 -18.59
CA LEU A 78 4.32 -13.76 -17.51
C LEU A 78 4.23 -15.29 -17.63
N GLY A 79 3.07 -15.83 -18.01
CA GLY A 79 2.90 -17.27 -18.24
C GLY A 79 3.68 -17.79 -19.45
N GLU A 80 3.87 -16.98 -20.48
CA GLU A 80 4.72 -17.31 -21.64
C GLU A 80 6.23 -17.26 -21.28
N ALA A 81 6.64 -16.39 -20.35
CA ALA A 81 8.02 -16.27 -19.89
C ALA A 81 8.49 -17.48 -19.04
N GLU A 82 7.59 -18.19 -18.36
CA GLU A 82 7.92 -19.42 -17.60
C GLU A 82 8.04 -20.68 -18.47
N ALA A 83 7.53 -20.64 -19.72
CA ALA A 83 7.50 -21.79 -20.62
C ALA A 83 8.74 -21.91 -21.54
N THR A 84 9.72 -21.00 -21.39
CA THR A 84 10.95 -20.93 -22.21
C THR A 84 12.19 -21.10 -21.34
#